data_AF-B4SC40-F1
#
_entry.id   AF-B4SC40-F1
#
_cell.length_a   1.000
_cell.length_b   1.000
_cell.length_c   1.000
_cell.angle_alpha   90.00
_cell.angle_beta   90.00
_cell.angle_gamma   90.00
#
_symmetry.space_group_name_H-M   'P 1'
#
loop_
_entity.id
_entity.type
_entity.pdbx_description
1 polymer ?
#
loop_
_entity_poly.entity_id
_entity_poly.type
_entity_poly.pdbx_seq_one_letter_code
_entity_poly.pdbx_strand_id
1 'polypeptide(L)'
;MTPSPYTEDSLVQQTTADYLEQQLRWESVYACNREDFGPESILGRKDDREVVLTRMLRAKLTELNPGLPDTAYDDALRQIVTTTATQTLLATNLEKYTLFRDGVLVTFQYEKGERLKQRLRVFDFDSRCGSHGN
;
A
#
# COMPACT_ATOMS: atom_id res chain seq x y z
N MET A 1 -36.72 12.48 -15.73
CA MET A 1 -35.42 13.04 -16.13
C MET A 1 -34.54 11.85 -16.45
N THR A 2 -34.37 11.53 -17.73
CA THR A 2 -33.59 10.36 -18.18
C THR A 2 -32.11 10.67 -17.93
N PRO A 3 -31.36 9.85 -17.18
CA PRO A 3 -29.94 10.11 -16.97
C PRO A 3 -29.22 10.04 -18.32
N SER A 4 -28.44 11.08 -18.63
CA SER A 4 -27.68 11.15 -19.89
C SER A 4 -26.63 10.04 -19.89
N PRO A 5 -26.53 9.21 -20.95
CA PRO A 5 -25.61 8.06 -20.98
C PRO A 5 -24.13 8.45 -21.08
N TYR A 6 -23.84 9.73 -21.35
CA TYR A 6 -22.50 10.27 -21.52
C TYR A 6 -22.18 11.20 -20.36
N THR A 7 -21.51 10.66 -19.34
CA THR A 7 -21.01 11.37 -18.15
C THR A 7 -19.54 11.03 -17.95
N GLU A 8 -18.79 11.81 -17.17
CA GLU A 8 -17.38 11.49 -16.84
C GLU A 8 -17.26 10.09 -16.20
N ASP A 9 -18.22 9.74 -15.34
CA ASP A 9 -18.36 8.43 -14.71
C ASP A 9 -18.41 7.30 -15.76
N SER A 10 -19.21 7.45 -16.82
CA SER A 10 -19.40 6.40 -17.83
C SER A 10 -18.33 6.38 -18.93
N LEU A 11 -17.79 7.54 -19.34
CA LEU A 11 -16.87 7.62 -20.46
C LEU A 11 -15.41 7.44 -20.08
N VAL A 12 -15.01 7.86 -18.86
CA VAL A 12 -13.60 7.88 -18.45
C VAL A 12 -13.37 6.93 -17.29
N GLN A 13 -14.10 7.11 -16.18
CA GLN A 13 -13.82 6.34 -14.96
C GLN A 13 -14.16 4.86 -15.13
N GLN A 14 -15.38 4.52 -15.58
CA GLN A 14 -15.78 3.13 -15.82
C GLN A 14 -14.92 2.49 -16.91
N THR A 15 -14.71 3.16 -18.03
CA THR A 15 -13.87 2.65 -19.13
C THR A 15 -12.44 2.34 -18.65
N THR A 16 -11.87 3.20 -17.80
CA THR A 16 -10.52 2.99 -17.26
C THR A 16 -10.50 1.84 -16.25
N ALA A 17 -11.49 1.78 -15.35
CA ALA A 17 -11.63 0.68 -14.40
C ALA A 17 -11.78 -0.67 -15.11
N ASP A 18 -12.66 -0.75 -16.11
CA ASP A 18 -12.89 -1.96 -16.92
C ASP A 18 -11.61 -2.38 -17.65
N TYR A 19 -10.85 -1.44 -18.19
CA TYR A 19 -9.58 -1.74 -18.84
C TYR A 19 -8.54 -2.29 -17.85
N LEU A 20 -8.37 -1.65 -16.69
CA LEU A 20 -7.45 -2.10 -15.64
C LEU A 20 -7.83 -3.51 -15.15
N GLU A 21 -9.12 -3.78 -14.96
CA GLU A 21 -9.61 -5.09 -14.53
C GLU A 21 -9.47 -6.15 -15.62
N GLN A 22 -9.99 -5.90 -16.82
CA GLN A 22 -10.08 -6.93 -17.86
C GLN A 22 -8.76 -7.18 -18.58
N GLN A 23 -7.95 -6.13 -18.80
CA GLN A 23 -6.72 -6.25 -19.58
C GLN A 23 -5.49 -6.41 -18.69
N LEU A 24 -5.47 -5.78 -17.51
CA LEU A 24 -4.32 -5.81 -16.61
C LEU A 24 -4.55 -6.66 -15.35
N ARG A 25 -5.77 -7.19 -15.16
CA ARG A 25 -6.16 -8.02 -14.00
C ARG A 25 -6.00 -7.30 -12.66
N TRP A 26 -6.16 -5.98 -12.65
CA TRP A 26 -6.14 -5.20 -11.43
C TRP A 26 -7.50 -5.26 -10.74
N GLU A 27 -7.50 -5.50 -9.44
CA GLU A 27 -8.72 -5.41 -8.64
C GLU A 27 -9.15 -3.95 -8.55
N SER A 28 -10.35 -3.63 -9.06
CA SER A 28 -10.94 -2.29 -9.01
C SER A 28 -12.03 -2.26 -7.94
N VAL A 29 -11.86 -1.44 -6.91
CA VAL A 29 -12.83 -1.27 -5.83
C VAL A 29 -13.40 0.14 -5.88
N TYR A 30 -14.71 0.25 -6.16
CA TYR A 30 -15.41 1.55 -6.18
C TYR A 30 -15.83 1.98 -4.76
N ALA A 31 -15.03 2.82 -4.13
CA ALA A 31 -15.20 3.24 -2.73
C ALA A 31 -15.93 4.59 -2.53
N CYS A 32 -16.08 5.42 -3.57
CA CYS A 32 -16.45 6.85 -3.44
C CYS A 32 -17.76 7.14 -2.67
N ASN A 33 -18.78 6.27 -2.83
CA ASN A 33 -20.10 6.46 -2.19
C ASN A 33 -20.54 5.25 -1.34
N ARG A 34 -19.66 4.26 -1.15
CA ARG A 34 -19.96 2.99 -0.48
C ARG A 34 -18.94 2.64 0.61
N GLU A 35 -17.96 3.51 0.85
CA GLU A 35 -16.95 3.28 1.87
C GLU A 35 -17.56 3.53 3.26
N ASP A 36 -17.59 2.47 4.06
CA ASP A 36 -17.67 2.60 5.51
C ASP A 36 -16.26 2.93 6.05
N PHE A 37 -16.16 3.61 7.19
CA PHE A 37 -14.88 3.87 7.85
C PHE A 37 -14.74 3.00 9.09
N GLY A 38 -13.55 2.45 9.30
CA GLY A 38 -13.21 1.61 10.43
C GLY A 38 -12.28 0.44 10.06
N PRO A 39 -11.76 -0.29 11.05
CA PRO A 39 -10.84 -1.41 10.81
C PRO A 39 -11.42 -2.50 9.90
N GLU A 40 -12.73 -2.75 10.03
CA GLU A 40 -13.48 -3.76 9.27
C GLU A 40 -14.08 -3.22 7.97
N SER A 41 -13.78 -1.97 7.61
CA SER A 41 -14.31 -1.41 6.39
C SER A 41 -13.63 -1.96 5.14
N ILE A 42 -14.25 -1.70 3.98
CA ILE A 42 -13.81 -2.21 2.67
C ILE A 42 -12.29 -2.01 2.48
N LEU A 43 -11.79 -0.81 2.77
CA LEU A 43 -10.37 -0.48 2.64
C LEU A 43 -9.64 -0.43 4.00
N GLY A 44 -10.36 -0.60 5.11
CA GLY A 44 -9.82 -0.57 6.48
C GLY A 44 -9.37 0.82 6.92
N ARG A 45 -9.86 1.86 6.25
CA ARG A 45 -9.50 3.25 6.51
C ARG A 45 -10.27 3.80 7.69
N LYS A 46 -9.62 4.60 8.53
CA LYS A 46 -10.27 5.28 9.66
C LYS A 46 -11.08 6.48 9.23
N ASP A 47 -10.65 7.16 8.17
CA ASP A 47 -11.32 8.33 7.58
C ASP A 47 -10.89 8.54 6.12
N ASP A 48 -11.52 9.51 5.47
CA ASP A 48 -11.30 9.89 4.08
C ASP A 48 -9.97 10.63 3.83
N ARG A 49 -9.21 10.95 4.87
CA ARG A 49 -7.89 11.61 4.79
C ARG A 49 -6.74 10.61 4.73
N GLU A 50 -6.98 9.35 5.10
CA GLU A 50 -5.96 8.31 4.99
C GLU A 50 -5.69 7.96 3.52
N VAL A 51 -4.62 8.53 2.95
CA VAL A 51 -4.23 8.28 1.55
C VAL A 51 -3.46 6.96 1.35
N VAL A 52 -3.08 6.28 2.44
CA VAL A 52 -2.37 4.99 2.40
C VAL A 52 -3.27 3.90 2.99
N LEU A 53 -3.45 2.80 2.26
CA LEU A 53 -4.19 1.62 2.71
C LEU A 53 -3.34 0.79 3.68
N THR A 54 -3.25 1.23 4.93
CA THR A 54 -2.33 0.68 5.94
C THR A 54 -2.58 -0.80 6.25
N ARG A 55 -3.84 -1.27 6.26
CA ARG A 55 -4.20 -2.69 6.44
C ARG A 55 -3.60 -3.57 5.35
N MET A 56 -3.78 -3.19 4.09
CA MET A 56 -3.24 -3.92 2.94
C MET A 56 -1.71 -3.87 2.92
N LEU A 57 -1.13 -2.70 3.22
CA LEU A 57 0.32 -2.53 3.29
C LEU A 57 0.94 -3.43 4.38
N ARG A 58 0.34 -3.50 5.57
CA ARG A 58 0.82 -4.37 6.66
C ARG A 58 0.76 -5.85 6.27
N ALA A 59 -0.33 -6.28 5.65
CA ALA A 59 -0.48 -7.66 5.17
C ALA A 59 0.62 -8.01 4.15
N LYS A 60 0.88 -7.13 3.17
CA LYS A 60 1.92 -7.34 2.16
C LYS A 60 3.33 -7.26 2.71
N LEU A 61 3.61 -6.39 3.68
CA LEU A 61 4.89 -6.37 4.39
C LEU A 61 5.18 -7.69 5.11
N THR A 62 4.14 -8.30 5.69
CA THR A 62 4.23 -9.60 6.39
C THR A 62 4.49 -10.74 5.40
N GLU A 63 3.76 -10.76 4.29
CA GLU A 63 3.92 -11.74 3.21
C GLU A 63 5.34 -11.70 2.60
N LEU A 64 5.86 -10.50 2.36
CA LEU A 64 7.18 -10.30 1.72
C LEU A 64 8.37 -10.54 2.66
N ASN A 65 8.15 -10.43 3.98
CA ASN A 65 9.18 -10.54 5.02
C ASN A 65 8.70 -11.42 6.17
N PRO A 66 8.51 -12.74 5.98
CA PRO A 66 7.94 -13.61 6.99
C PRO A 66 8.90 -13.81 8.20
N GLY A 67 8.32 -14.12 9.36
CA GLY A 67 9.08 -14.55 10.55
C GLY A 67 9.56 -13.42 11.47
N LEU A 68 9.00 -12.22 11.37
CA LEU A 68 9.34 -11.08 12.24
C LEU A 68 8.24 -10.83 13.28
N PRO A 69 8.57 -10.24 14.44
CA PRO A 69 7.55 -9.86 15.43
C PRO A 69 6.70 -8.70 14.92
N ASP A 70 5.46 -8.59 15.41
CA ASP A 70 4.51 -7.54 15.02
C ASP A 70 5.09 -6.12 15.17
N THR A 71 5.90 -5.89 16.21
CA THR A 71 6.57 -4.60 16.44
C THR A 71 7.47 -4.18 15.29
N ALA A 72 8.03 -5.13 14.53
CA ALA A 72 8.86 -4.85 13.36
C ALA A 72 8.01 -4.33 12.19
N TYR A 73 6.87 -4.97 11.92
CA TYR A 73 5.95 -4.53 10.87
C TYR A 73 5.31 -3.18 11.21
N ASP A 74 4.96 -2.96 12.48
CA ASP A 74 4.37 -1.70 12.93
C ASP A 74 5.38 -0.53 12.85
N ASP A 75 6.67 -0.78 13.16
CA ASP A 75 7.75 0.19 12.96
C ASP A 75 7.93 0.52 11.47
N ALA A 76 7.98 -0.51 10.61
CA ALA A 76 8.10 -0.31 9.16
C ALA A 76 6.92 0.49 8.60
N LEU A 77 5.69 0.12 8.98
CA LEU A 77 4.48 0.79 8.55
C LEU A 77 4.50 2.27 8.94
N ARG A 78 4.88 2.58 10.19
CA ARG A 78 5.01 3.96 10.66
C ARG A 78 6.03 4.73 9.83
N GLN A 79 7.21 4.19 9.57
CA GLN A 79 8.25 4.87 8.77
C GLN A 79 7.77 5.14 7.33
N ILE A 80 7.06 4.18 6.71
CA ILE A 80 6.52 4.35 5.35
C ILE A 80 5.44 5.43 5.28
N VAL A 81 4.56 5.52 6.28
CA VAL A 81 3.42 6.45 6.25
C VAL A 81 3.79 7.84 6.77
N THR A 82 4.79 7.96 7.64
CA THR A 82 5.15 9.24 8.26
C THR A 82 5.73 10.20 7.22
N THR A 83 5.14 11.39 7.11
CA THR A 83 5.68 12.48 6.30
C THR A 83 5.75 13.73 7.18
N THR A 84 6.88 14.42 7.19
CA THR A 84 7.03 15.63 8.01
C THR A 84 6.63 16.87 7.23
N ALA A 85 5.75 17.70 7.79
CA ALA A 85 5.29 18.93 7.14
C ALA A 85 6.40 19.96 6.87
N THR A 86 7.54 19.85 7.58
CA THR A 86 8.69 20.75 7.42
C THR A 86 9.66 20.31 6.32
N GLN A 87 9.53 19.09 5.79
CA GLN A 87 10.38 18.58 4.71
C GLN A 87 9.90 19.10 3.35
N THR A 88 10.84 19.37 2.44
CA THR A 88 10.51 19.72 1.05
C THR A 88 9.96 18.50 0.31
N LEU A 89 9.14 18.72 -0.71
CA LEU A 89 8.63 17.63 -1.56
C LEU A 89 9.75 16.76 -2.15
N LEU A 90 10.87 17.38 -2.54
CA LEU A 90 12.04 16.66 -3.06
C LEU A 90 12.68 15.75 -2.00
N ALA A 91 12.87 16.27 -0.79
CA ALA A 91 13.44 15.49 0.31
C ALA A 91 12.52 14.31 0.69
N THR A 92 11.21 14.58 0.80
CA THR A 92 10.20 13.55 1.06
C THR A 92 10.22 12.48 -0.03
N ASN A 93 10.22 12.87 -1.32
CA ASN A 93 10.26 11.92 -2.42
C ASN A 93 11.53 11.06 -2.42
N LEU A 94 12.69 11.65 -2.15
CA LEU A 94 13.95 10.91 -2.06
C LEU A 94 13.91 9.89 -0.91
N GLU A 95 13.42 10.30 0.26
CA GLU A 95 13.27 9.42 1.42
C GLU A 95 12.33 8.25 1.13
N LYS A 96 11.13 8.52 0.58
CA LYS A 96 10.17 7.47 0.21
C LYS A 96 10.74 6.54 -0.85
N TYR A 97 11.42 7.08 -1.86
CA TYR A 97 12.10 6.29 -2.88
C TYR A 97 13.12 5.34 -2.28
N THR A 98 13.96 5.82 -1.35
CA THR A 98 14.94 4.98 -0.64
C THR A 98 14.26 3.89 0.19
N LEU A 99 13.17 4.20 0.91
CA LEU A 99 12.43 3.20 1.68
C LEU A 99 11.84 2.11 0.78
N PHE A 100 11.35 2.49 -0.40
CA PHE A 100 10.74 1.56 -1.35
C PHE A 100 11.75 0.71 -2.10
N ARG A 101 12.87 1.31 -2.52
CA ARG A 101 13.94 0.61 -3.25
C ARG A 101 14.80 -0.27 -2.33
N ASP A 102 15.28 0.32 -1.23
CA ASP A 102 16.26 -0.31 -0.35
C ASP A 102 15.59 -0.99 0.85
N GLY A 103 14.28 -0.83 1.04
CA GLY A 103 13.58 -1.35 2.20
C GLY A 103 13.70 -0.49 3.46
N VAL A 104 12.97 -0.87 4.48
CA VAL A 104 12.83 -0.14 5.74
C VAL A 104 13.69 -0.78 6.82
N LEU A 105 14.57 -0.01 7.45
CA LEU A 105 15.39 -0.49 8.55
C LEU A 105 14.57 -0.44 9.84
N VAL A 106 14.29 -1.61 10.42
CA VAL A 106 13.55 -1.73 11.68
C VAL A 106 14.46 -2.27 12.78
N THR A 107 14.14 -1.89 14.01
CA THR A 107 14.82 -2.42 15.20
C THR A 107 13.79 -3.05 16.13
N PHE A 108 13.93 -4.33 16.42
CA PHE A 108 13.01 -5.06 17.31
C PHE A 108 13.77 -5.96 18.29
N GLN A 109 13.09 -6.37 19.35
CA GLN A 109 13.62 -7.37 20.27
C GLN A 109 13.27 -8.76 19.75
N TYR A 110 14.28 -9.61 19.61
CA TYR A 110 14.11 -11.02 19.27
C TYR A 110 14.16 -11.87 20.53
N GLU A 111 13.81 -13.17 20.41
CA GLU A 111 13.73 -14.10 21.53
C GLU A 111 14.94 -13.95 22.48
N LYS A 112 14.66 -13.72 23.78
CA LYS A 112 15.62 -13.40 24.86
C LYS A 112 16.14 -11.95 24.97
N GLY A 113 15.50 -10.97 24.32
CA GLY A 113 15.74 -9.54 24.58
C GLY A 113 16.91 -8.94 23.80
N GLU A 114 17.47 -9.69 22.84
CA GLU A 114 18.47 -9.17 21.91
C GLU A 114 17.81 -8.19 20.93
N ARG A 115 18.40 -7.00 20.77
CA ARG A 115 17.95 -6.03 19.78
C ARG A 115 18.58 -6.34 18.43
N LEU A 116 17.76 -6.75 17.48
CA LEU A 116 18.17 -6.98 16.10
C LEU A 116 17.76 -5.80 15.21
N LYS A 117 18.61 -5.53 14.22
CA LYS A 117 18.32 -4.60 13.14
C LYS A 117 18.16 -5.40 11.87
N GLN A 118 17.01 -5.25 11.21
CA GLN A 118 16.74 -5.92 9.94
C GLN A 118 16.11 -4.94 8.96
N ARG A 119 16.34 -5.19 7.67
CA ARG A 119 15.79 -4.41 6.58
C ARG A 119 14.62 -5.18 5.96
N LEU A 120 13.42 -4.61 6.05
CA LEU A 120 12.21 -5.17 5.46
C LEU A 120 12.07 -4.66 4.03
N ARG A 121 11.86 -5.56 3.08
CA ARG A 121 11.56 -5.22 1.69
C ARG A 121 10.13 -4.69 1.61
N VAL A 122 9.92 -3.67 0.77
CA VAL A 122 8.57 -3.15 0.47
C VAL A 122 8.07 -3.67 -0.87
N PHE A 123 8.98 -3.82 -1.83
CA PHE A 123 8.73 -4.42 -3.12
C PHE A 123 9.64 -5.63 -3.34
N ASP A 124 9.13 -6.61 -4.07
CA ASP A 124 9.94 -7.71 -4.60
C ASP A 124 10.43 -7.32 -6.00
N PHE A 125 11.72 -6.94 -6.09
CA PHE A 125 12.38 -6.65 -7.36
C PHE A 125 13.08 -7.87 -7.97
N ASP A 126 13.22 -8.95 -7.21
CA ASP A 126 13.93 -10.16 -7.65
C ASP A 126 13.01 -11.06 -8.49
N SER A 127 11.70 -10.93 -8.27
CA SER A 127 10.64 -11.47 -9.13
C SER A 127 10.65 -10.81 -10.52
N ARG A 128 11.58 -11.21 -11.39
CA ARG A 128 11.42 -11.00 -12.83
C ARG A 128 10.20 -11.77 -13.29
N CYS A 129 9.15 -11.03 -13.68
CA CYS A 129 8.00 -11.46 -14.48
C CYS A 129 7.80 -12.98 -14.50
N GLY A 130 6.93 -13.50 -13.63
CA GLY A 130 6.44 -14.86 -13.76
C GLY A 130 6.00 -15.09 -15.20
N SER A 131 6.69 -16.00 -15.88
CA SER A 131 6.30 -16.53 -17.17
C SER A 131 4.86 -17.02 -17.07
N HIS A 132 3.91 -16.25 -17.61
CA HIS A 132 2.55 -16.73 -17.83
C HIS A 132 2.61 -17.65 -19.05
N GLY A 133 2.94 -18.92 -18.79
CA GLY A 133 2.85 -20.02 -19.72
C GLY A 133 2.03 -21.14 -19.09
N ASN A 134 0.72 -21.12 -19.30
CA ASN A 134 -0.04 -22.09 -20.11
C ASN A 134 -1.52 -21.69 -20.11
#